data_AF-A0A845R3H7-F1
#
_entry.id   AF-A0A845R3H7-F1
#
_cell.length_a   1.000
_cell.length_b   1.000
_cell.length_c   1.000
_cell.angle_alpha   90.00
_cell.angle_beta   90.00
_cell.angle_gamma   90.00
#
_symmetry.space_group_name_H-M   'P 1'
#
loop_
_entity.id
_entity.type
_entity.pdbx_description
1 polymer ?
#
loop_
_entity_poly.entity_id
_entity_poly.type
_entity_poly.pdbx_seq_one_letter_code
_entity_poly.pdbx_strand_id
1 'polypeptide(L)'
;MIIKVKKYIESKKKMLEYFKSHSEYLEEGEYKIDDLLTYLYKNDSLTYSTVSNMLENSYTRAVFKKSILKRLLNLCIKILFFNKTLIVKESSRYDSIFQGNLYLPSMSGKEIKIFDLNTNRVLLIFSNKKDYINRVKKYNRFQEYFNLPKILSKNDSDLMAVEKYIDYKPNFEWTNEDYEKVIKNAFKTEIEYIKLCKNSGDYYYKNIKQITEELPKMTDFIDFLKKNIKDELLEEEFPYVQLHGDLWTSNILVENNKKSIYYIDWEYSTYFIIIYDFCFMILNESFTNSNNLYLDNYIDGKYDKYFDKIFEIFDMKMKTEYRIDYLYMAMLLQYLDRWYKVGYKIEMKILKNIKGVFEYINNIKSY
;
A
#
# COMPACT_ATOMS: atom_id res chain seq x y z
N MET A 1 -4.42 9.52 28.75
CA MET A 1 -4.83 10.24 27.52
C MET A 1 -3.88 11.40 27.20
N ILE A 2 -3.59 12.27 28.17
CA ILE A 2 -2.73 13.47 28.02
C ILE A 2 -1.37 13.16 27.37
N ILE A 3 -0.65 12.14 27.84
CA ILE A 3 0.66 11.76 27.27
C ILE A 3 0.57 11.43 25.77
N LYS A 4 -0.52 10.77 25.33
CA LYS A 4 -0.72 10.44 23.90
C LYS A 4 -0.97 11.69 23.07
N VAL A 5 -1.75 12.64 23.59
CA VAL A 5 -2.02 13.94 22.94
C VAL A 5 -0.73 14.76 22.86
N LYS A 6 0.07 14.81 23.93
CA LYS A 6 1.37 15.51 23.94
C LYS A 6 2.32 14.94 22.88
N LYS A 7 2.50 13.61 22.85
CA LYS A 7 3.32 12.92 21.83
C LYS A 7 2.81 13.17 20.41
N TYR A 8 1.49 13.22 20.23
CA TYR A 8 0.89 13.54 18.93
C TYR A 8 1.23 14.97 18.50
N ILE A 9 1.06 15.96 19.38
CA ILE A 9 1.43 17.36 19.10
C ILE A 9 2.93 17.49 18.80
N GLU A 10 3.80 16.84 19.57
CA GLU A 10 5.26 16.84 19.33
C GLU A 10 5.60 16.26 17.95
N SER A 11 4.95 15.14 17.57
CA SER A 11 5.11 14.56 16.23
C SER A 11 4.68 15.54 15.12
N LYS A 12 3.59 16.29 15.31
CA LYS A 12 3.14 17.30 14.34
C LYS A 12 4.02 18.54 14.31
N LYS A 13 4.62 18.94 15.42
CA LYS A 13 5.64 20.00 15.44
C LYS A 13 6.88 19.61 14.65
N LYS A 14 7.38 18.37 14.85
CA LYS A 14 8.49 17.83 14.05
C LYS A 14 8.17 17.83 12.56
N MET A 15 6.95 17.47 12.18
CA MET A 15 6.50 17.55 10.78
C MET A 15 6.64 18.97 10.20
N LEU A 16 6.28 20.01 10.96
CA LEU A 16 6.44 21.40 10.53
C LEU A 16 7.91 21.84 10.48
N GLU A 17 8.76 21.34 11.38
CA GLU A 17 10.20 21.57 11.34
C GLU A 17 10.80 20.97 10.06
N TYR A 18 10.45 19.71 9.74
CA TYR A 18 10.85 19.07 8.49
C TYR A 18 10.30 19.79 7.25
N PHE A 19 9.06 20.26 7.27
CA PHE A 19 8.51 21.06 6.18
C PHE A 19 9.37 22.31 5.92
N LYS A 20 9.75 23.03 6.98
CA LYS A 20 10.61 24.22 6.87
C LYS A 20 12.02 23.90 6.38
N SER A 21 12.59 22.77 6.80
CA SER A 21 13.94 22.36 6.39
C SER A 21 14.02 21.89 4.94
N HIS A 22 12.88 21.76 4.25
CA HIS A 22 12.80 21.39 2.83
C HIS A 22 12.02 22.45 2.03
N SER A 23 11.95 23.68 2.54
CA SER A 23 11.20 24.77 1.91
C SER A 23 11.80 25.23 0.58
N GLU A 24 13.06 24.90 0.31
CA GLU A 24 13.72 25.15 -0.97
C GLU A 24 13.17 24.31 -2.14
N TYR A 25 12.41 23.24 -1.84
CA TYR A 25 11.73 22.40 -2.84
C TYR A 25 10.25 22.71 -3.00
N LEU A 26 9.78 23.78 -2.35
CA LEU A 26 8.39 24.20 -2.36
C LEU A 26 8.25 25.49 -3.16
N GLU A 27 7.12 25.64 -3.84
CA GLU A 27 6.79 26.89 -4.50
C GLU A 27 6.61 28.02 -3.47
N GLU A 28 6.91 29.26 -3.85
CA GLU A 28 6.63 30.41 -3.00
C GLU A 28 5.12 30.52 -2.73
N GLY A 29 4.78 30.85 -1.48
CA GLY A 29 3.42 31.15 -1.10
C GLY A 29 3.06 30.79 0.34
N GLU A 30 1.78 30.96 0.65
CA GLU A 30 1.17 30.52 1.89
C GLU A 30 0.84 29.02 1.82
N TYR A 31 1.13 28.27 2.87
CA TYR A 31 0.79 26.86 3.02
C TYR A 31 -0.14 26.64 4.21
N LYS A 32 -1.09 25.73 4.02
CA LYS A 32 -2.03 25.27 5.04
C LYS A 32 -1.80 23.81 5.38
N ILE A 33 -2.00 23.49 6.65
CA ILE A 33 -2.08 22.11 7.13
C ILE A 33 -3.54 21.63 7.04
N ASP A 34 -3.76 20.41 6.58
CA ASP A 34 -5.11 19.85 6.51
C ASP A 34 -5.72 19.64 7.91
N ASP A 35 -7.03 19.41 7.97
CA ASP A 35 -7.77 19.27 9.23
C ASP A 35 -7.38 18.04 10.06
N LEU A 36 -6.75 17.05 9.44
CA LEU A 36 -6.26 15.84 10.09
C LEU A 36 -4.79 15.93 10.47
N LEU A 37 -4.12 17.05 10.16
CA LEU A 37 -2.70 17.28 10.41
C LEU A 37 -1.81 16.23 9.75
N THR A 38 -2.19 15.75 8.57
CA THR A 38 -1.53 14.70 7.78
C THR A 38 -0.63 15.22 6.66
N TYR A 39 -0.96 16.34 6.02
CA TYR A 39 -0.20 16.94 4.92
C TYR A 39 -0.28 18.46 4.94
N LEU A 40 0.59 19.11 4.15
CA LEU A 40 0.56 20.55 3.92
C LEU A 40 0.40 20.85 2.44
N TYR A 41 -0.36 21.87 2.10
CA TYR A 41 -0.62 22.24 0.71
C TYR A 41 -0.57 23.77 0.54
N LYS A 42 -0.19 24.24 -0.64
CA LYS A 42 -0.22 25.66 -1.00
C LYS A 42 -1.66 26.17 -0.95
N ASN A 43 -1.87 27.30 -0.31
CA ASN A 43 -3.18 27.91 -0.07
C ASN A 43 -3.70 28.61 -1.33
N ASP A 44 -3.99 27.83 -2.35
CA ASP A 44 -4.64 28.25 -3.59
C ASP A 44 -5.74 27.26 -3.97
N SER A 45 -6.70 27.73 -4.78
CA SER A 45 -7.89 26.94 -5.13
C SER A 45 -7.57 25.71 -5.97
N LEU A 46 -6.55 25.79 -6.83
CA LEU A 46 -6.19 24.70 -7.73
C LEU A 46 -5.56 23.56 -6.94
N THR A 47 -4.55 23.86 -6.12
CA THR A 47 -3.90 22.88 -5.24
C THR A 47 -4.92 22.26 -4.30
N TYR A 48 -5.78 23.06 -3.66
CA TYR A 48 -6.82 22.53 -2.77
C TYR A 48 -7.77 21.56 -3.49
N SER A 49 -8.26 21.92 -4.68
CA SER A 49 -9.17 21.06 -5.44
C SER A 49 -8.53 19.73 -5.81
N THR A 50 -7.28 19.74 -6.30
CA THR A 50 -6.55 18.51 -6.66
C THR A 50 -6.29 17.65 -5.42
N VAL A 51 -5.82 18.25 -4.32
CA VAL A 51 -5.53 17.54 -3.08
C VAL A 51 -6.79 16.95 -2.44
N SER A 52 -7.91 17.67 -2.49
CA SER A 52 -9.21 17.18 -2.02
C SER A 52 -9.64 15.92 -2.80
N ASN A 53 -9.45 15.92 -4.11
CA ASN A 53 -9.78 14.77 -4.95
C ASN A 53 -8.84 13.57 -4.69
N MET A 54 -7.54 13.83 -4.54
CA MET A 54 -6.52 12.79 -4.31
C MET A 54 -6.60 12.16 -2.91
N LEU A 55 -6.57 13.00 -1.88
CA LEU A 55 -6.30 12.60 -0.49
C LEU A 55 -7.54 12.68 0.39
N GLU A 56 -8.36 13.73 0.25
CA GLU A 56 -9.47 13.90 1.19
C GLU A 56 -10.49 12.79 1.01
N ASN A 57 -10.92 12.41 -0.18
CA ASN A 57 -11.96 11.38 -0.30
C ASN A 57 -11.50 9.96 0.09
N SER A 58 -10.20 9.65 0.00
CA SER A 58 -9.61 8.37 0.43
C SER A 58 -9.37 8.34 1.95
N TYR A 59 -8.74 9.38 2.51
CA TYR A 59 -8.50 9.49 3.96
C TYR A 59 -9.76 9.82 4.75
N THR A 60 -10.60 10.73 4.24
CA THR A 60 -11.82 11.14 4.95
C THR A 60 -12.75 9.96 5.12
N ARG A 61 -12.94 9.02 4.19
CA ARG A 61 -13.80 7.84 4.47
C ARG A 61 -13.25 6.95 5.59
N ALA A 62 -11.95 6.68 5.59
CA ALA A 62 -11.28 5.96 6.68
C ALA A 62 -11.32 6.74 8.02
N VAL A 63 -11.46 8.07 7.96
CA VAL A 63 -11.54 8.98 9.10
C VAL A 63 -12.98 9.32 9.51
N PHE A 64 -13.97 9.25 8.63
CA PHE A 64 -15.40 9.36 8.91
C PHE A 64 -15.87 8.13 9.69
N LYS A 65 -15.21 6.98 9.49
CA LYS A 65 -15.29 5.83 10.42
C LYS A 65 -14.68 6.14 11.81
N LYS A 66 -13.88 7.21 11.99
CA LYS A 66 -13.40 7.65 13.32
C LYS A 66 -14.46 8.53 13.96
N SER A 67 -14.60 8.44 15.28
CA SER A 67 -15.64 9.19 15.99
C SER A 67 -15.49 10.71 15.78
N ILE A 68 -16.63 11.40 15.69
CA ILE A 68 -16.75 12.87 15.65
C ILE A 68 -15.82 13.54 16.68
N LEU A 69 -15.69 12.94 17.87
CA LEU A 69 -14.79 13.40 18.93
C LEU A 69 -13.33 13.52 18.50
N LYS A 70 -12.82 12.59 17.67
CA LYS A 70 -11.43 12.65 17.19
C LYS A 70 -11.23 13.77 16.18
N ARG A 71 -12.23 14.07 15.35
CA ARG A 71 -12.21 15.21 14.42
C ARG A 71 -12.22 16.52 15.18
N LEU A 72 -13.13 16.66 16.16
CA LEU A 72 -13.18 17.82 17.04
C LEU A 72 -11.87 18.01 17.81
N LEU A 73 -11.29 16.93 18.35
CA LEU A 73 -9.99 16.99 19.00
C LEU A 73 -8.88 17.48 18.06
N ASN A 74 -8.81 16.95 16.83
CA ASN A 74 -7.84 17.40 15.84
C ASN A 74 -8.03 18.87 15.47
N LEU A 75 -9.27 19.32 15.31
CA LEU A 75 -9.60 20.73 15.04
C LEU A 75 -9.17 21.63 16.20
N CYS A 76 -9.46 21.25 17.44
CA CYS A 76 -9.00 21.98 18.62
C CYS A 76 -7.47 22.04 18.67
N ILE A 77 -6.78 20.92 18.40
CA ILE A 77 -5.31 20.89 18.34
C ILE A 77 -4.79 21.80 17.23
N LYS A 78 -5.41 21.80 16.05
CA LYS A 78 -5.06 22.66 14.92
C LYS A 78 -5.17 24.14 15.30
N ILE A 79 -6.31 24.55 15.85
CA ILE A 79 -6.57 25.93 16.26
C ILE A 79 -5.59 26.39 17.35
N LEU A 80 -5.33 25.54 18.36
CA LEU A 80 -4.49 25.92 19.50
C LEU A 80 -2.99 25.93 19.17
N PHE A 81 -2.51 25.00 18.34
CA PHE A 81 -1.07 24.76 18.17
C PHE A 81 -0.55 25.02 16.75
N PHE A 82 -1.42 25.03 15.74
CA PHE A 82 -1.05 25.01 14.32
C PHE A 82 -1.79 26.06 13.47
N ASN A 83 -2.37 27.10 14.09
CA ASN A 83 -3.07 28.18 13.39
C ASN A 83 -2.11 29.22 12.75
N LYS A 84 -0.80 29.03 12.86
CA LYS A 84 0.16 29.95 12.26
C LYS A 84 0.22 29.71 10.76
N THR A 85 0.04 30.78 9.99
CA THR A 85 0.34 30.81 8.56
C THR A 85 1.78 30.37 8.31
N LEU A 86 1.95 29.41 7.41
CA LEU A 86 3.27 28.95 6.97
C LEU A 86 3.57 29.65 5.66
N ILE A 87 4.64 30.44 5.61
CA ILE A 87 5.05 31.17 4.42
C ILE A 87 6.36 30.55 3.94
N VAL A 88 6.34 30.02 2.72
CA VAL A 88 7.55 29.72 1.96
C VAL A 88 7.88 30.98 1.19
N LYS A 89 9.05 31.56 1.46
CA LYS A 89 9.56 32.71 0.71
C LYS A 89 10.38 32.23 -0.47
N GLU A 90 10.49 33.05 -1.52
CA GLU A 90 11.37 32.78 -2.65
C GLU A 90 12.74 32.26 -2.16
N SER A 91 13.04 31.02 -2.52
CA SER A 91 14.32 30.42 -2.16
C SER A 91 15.39 31.06 -3.04
N SER A 92 16.48 31.55 -2.45
CA SER A 92 17.60 32.12 -3.22
C SER A 92 18.32 31.10 -4.11
N ARG A 93 17.95 29.81 -4.05
CA ARG A 93 18.38 28.80 -5.02
C ARG A 93 17.51 28.90 -6.27
N TYR A 94 17.88 29.82 -7.16
CA TYR A 94 17.35 29.94 -8.52
C TYR A 94 17.46 28.63 -9.35
N ASP A 95 18.23 27.64 -8.86
CA ASP A 95 18.46 26.34 -9.51
C ASP A 95 17.57 25.19 -9.00
N SER A 96 16.57 25.43 -8.15
CA SER A 96 15.67 24.33 -7.75
C SER A 96 14.76 23.93 -8.92
N ILE A 97 15.15 22.88 -9.65
CA ILE A 97 14.41 22.24 -10.75
C ILE A 97 13.02 21.70 -10.30
N PHE A 98 12.71 21.77 -9.00
CA PHE A 98 11.50 21.22 -8.39
C PHE A 98 10.82 22.25 -7.49
N GLN A 99 9.54 22.56 -7.76
CA GLN A 99 8.75 23.54 -7.02
C GLN A 99 7.40 22.92 -6.62
N GLY A 100 7.40 22.23 -5.48
CA GLY A 100 6.24 21.47 -5.01
C GLY A 100 5.15 22.30 -4.35
N ASN A 101 3.90 21.90 -4.55
CA ASN A 101 2.69 22.54 -4.01
C ASN A 101 2.05 21.74 -2.87
N LEU A 102 2.42 20.47 -2.71
CA LEU A 102 1.88 19.56 -1.69
C LEU A 102 3.02 18.81 -1.01
N TYR A 103 3.04 18.82 0.31
CA TYR A 103 4.00 18.12 1.16
C TYR A 103 3.29 17.02 1.95
N LEU A 104 3.70 15.78 1.75
CA LEU A 104 3.13 14.58 2.37
C LEU A 104 4.23 13.78 3.10
N PRO A 105 4.32 13.88 4.44
CA PRO A 105 5.25 13.07 5.21
C PRO A 105 4.75 11.62 5.32
N SER A 106 5.65 10.63 5.23
CA SER A 106 5.25 9.25 5.50
C SER A 106 4.94 9.03 6.98
N MET A 107 4.02 8.10 7.27
CA MET A 107 3.65 7.76 8.65
C MET A 107 4.81 7.18 9.46
N SER A 108 5.80 6.58 8.79
CA SER A 108 6.99 6.01 9.43
C SER A 108 8.10 7.02 9.64
N GLY A 109 8.03 8.20 9.02
CA GLY A 109 9.11 9.18 9.00
C GLY A 109 10.33 8.73 8.20
N LYS A 110 10.20 7.68 7.39
CA LYS A 110 11.27 7.15 6.54
C LYS A 110 11.44 7.89 5.22
N GLU A 111 10.36 8.49 4.76
CA GLU A 111 10.26 9.12 3.44
C GLU A 111 9.38 10.36 3.56
N ILE A 112 9.68 11.39 2.79
CA ILE A 112 8.83 12.55 2.54
C ILE A 112 8.53 12.57 1.05
N LYS A 113 7.26 12.82 0.70
CA LYS A 113 6.83 13.02 -0.69
C LYS A 113 6.44 14.49 -0.86
N ILE A 114 7.05 15.19 -1.80
CA ILE A 114 6.66 16.55 -2.21
C ILE A 114 6.14 16.47 -3.64
N PHE A 115 4.92 16.92 -3.90
CA PHE A 115 4.28 16.85 -5.20
C PHE A 115 4.30 18.23 -5.85
N ASP A 116 4.85 18.28 -7.05
CA ASP A 116 4.69 19.39 -7.99
C ASP A 116 3.56 18.98 -8.95
N LEU A 117 2.36 19.46 -8.64
CA LEU A 117 1.13 19.16 -9.37
C LEU A 117 1.08 19.88 -10.71
N ASN A 118 1.85 20.97 -10.88
CA ASN A 118 1.89 21.75 -12.11
C ASN A 118 2.74 21.05 -13.18
N THR A 119 3.85 20.41 -12.77
CA THR A 119 4.75 19.69 -13.69
C THR A 119 4.58 18.17 -13.68
N ASN A 120 3.62 17.65 -12.91
CA ASN A 120 3.38 16.23 -12.70
C ASN A 120 4.64 15.48 -12.23
N ARG A 121 5.23 15.94 -11.12
CA ARG A 121 6.41 15.30 -10.52
C ARG A 121 6.23 15.10 -9.02
N VAL A 122 6.90 14.07 -8.49
CA VAL A 122 6.97 13.79 -7.05
C VAL A 122 8.42 13.68 -6.65
N LEU A 123 8.87 14.55 -5.74
CA LEU A 123 10.16 14.45 -5.09
C LEU A 123 10.02 13.54 -3.86
N LEU A 124 10.83 12.49 -3.82
CA LEU A 124 10.98 11.58 -2.70
C LEU A 124 12.28 11.90 -1.98
N ILE A 125 12.19 12.14 -0.67
CA ILE A 125 13.35 12.41 0.20
C ILE A 125 13.40 11.33 1.29
N PHE A 126 14.51 10.61 1.37
CA PHE A 126 14.66 9.47 2.28
C PHE A 126 15.45 9.84 3.52
N SER A 127 15.03 9.36 4.69
CA SER A 127 15.73 9.63 5.95
C SER A 127 17.00 8.81 6.14
N ASN A 128 17.18 7.74 5.34
CA ASN A 128 18.36 6.89 5.42
C ASN A 128 18.71 6.24 4.08
N LYS A 129 20.00 5.94 3.92
CA LYS A 129 20.57 5.36 2.71
C LYS A 129 20.02 3.99 2.36
N LYS A 130 19.67 3.17 3.36
CA LYS A 130 19.17 1.80 3.14
C LYS A 130 17.81 1.83 2.43
N ASP A 131 16.88 2.66 2.90
CA ASP A 131 15.55 2.77 2.30
C ASP A 131 15.64 3.35 0.86
N TYR A 132 16.49 4.34 0.63
CA TYR A 132 16.77 4.88 -0.72
C TYR A 132 17.30 3.82 -1.69
N ILE A 133 18.37 3.10 -1.31
CA ILE A 133 18.97 2.05 -2.15
C ILE A 133 17.95 0.95 -2.43
N ASN A 134 17.17 0.56 -1.42
CA ASN A 134 16.12 -0.44 -1.58
C ASN A 134 15.04 0.02 -2.56
N ARG A 135 14.58 1.28 -2.49
CA ARG A 135 13.62 1.86 -3.46
C ARG A 135 14.18 1.77 -4.88
N VAL A 136 15.39 2.27 -5.12
CA VAL A 136 16.00 2.29 -6.46
C VAL A 136 16.23 0.88 -6.99
N LYS A 137 16.72 -0.05 -6.16
CA LYS A 137 16.92 -1.46 -6.55
C LYS A 137 15.61 -2.11 -6.97
N LYS A 138 14.53 -1.90 -6.21
CA LYS A 138 13.21 -2.46 -6.49
C LYS A 138 12.60 -1.85 -7.75
N TYR A 139 12.68 -0.53 -7.90
CA TYR A 139 12.26 0.13 -9.12
C TYR A 139 12.97 -0.46 -10.35
N ASN A 140 14.30 -0.59 -10.30
CA ASN A 140 15.07 -1.16 -11.41
C ASN A 140 14.68 -2.59 -11.74
N ARG A 141 14.38 -3.41 -10.72
CA ARG A 141 13.93 -4.80 -10.91
C ARG A 141 12.54 -4.86 -11.56
N PHE A 142 11.60 -4.07 -11.08
CA PHE A 142 10.18 -4.24 -11.44
C PHE A 142 9.73 -3.38 -12.63
N GLN A 143 10.44 -2.30 -12.98
CA GLN A 143 10.03 -1.39 -14.07
C GLN A 143 9.98 -2.07 -15.45
N GLU A 144 10.69 -3.19 -15.64
CA GLU A 144 10.69 -3.94 -16.89
C GLU A 144 9.39 -4.73 -17.09
N TYR A 145 8.71 -5.07 -16.00
CA TYR A 145 7.57 -5.99 -16.01
C TYR A 145 6.28 -5.29 -15.60
N PHE A 146 6.37 -4.35 -14.67
CA PHE A 146 5.26 -3.58 -14.15
C PHE A 146 5.38 -2.14 -14.63
N ASN A 147 4.25 -1.55 -15.01
CA ASN A 147 4.20 -0.14 -15.32
C ASN A 147 4.34 0.67 -14.02
N LEU A 148 5.53 1.21 -13.76
CA LEU A 148 5.84 2.01 -12.58
C LEU A 148 5.88 3.50 -12.94
N PRO A 149 5.61 4.41 -11.99
CA PRO A 149 5.93 5.82 -12.16
C PRO A 149 7.43 5.98 -12.43
N LYS A 150 7.77 6.57 -13.59
CA LYS A 150 9.16 6.67 -14.04
C LYS A 150 10.00 7.51 -13.07
N ILE A 151 11.15 7.00 -12.64
CA ILE A 151 12.18 7.83 -11.98
C ILE A 151 12.81 8.74 -13.05
N LEU A 152 12.57 10.04 -12.93
CA LEU A 152 13.02 11.10 -13.83
C LEU A 152 14.46 11.54 -13.50
N SER A 153 14.80 11.63 -12.22
CA SER A 153 16.14 11.97 -11.75
C SER A 153 16.43 11.39 -10.37
N LYS A 154 17.71 11.32 -10.00
CA LYS A 154 18.21 10.80 -8.74
C LYS A 154 19.32 11.69 -8.20
N ASN A 155 19.42 11.80 -6.88
CA ASN A 155 20.52 12.45 -6.19
C ASN A 155 20.95 11.53 -5.03
N ASP A 156 22.01 10.75 -5.27
CA ASP A 156 22.50 9.75 -4.32
C ASP A 156 23.13 10.36 -3.07
N SER A 157 23.69 11.59 -3.17
CA SER A 157 24.30 12.27 -2.02
C SER A 157 23.26 12.79 -1.05
N ASP A 158 22.16 13.34 -1.57
CA ASP A 158 21.06 13.89 -0.76
C ASP A 158 19.96 12.87 -0.49
N LEU A 159 20.11 11.62 -0.98
CA LEU A 159 19.14 10.54 -0.85
C LEU A 159 17.76 10.95 -1.38
N MET A 160 17.73 11.46 -2.62
CA MET A 160 16.51 11.94 -3.27
C MET A 160 16.26 11.26 -4.62
N ALA A 161 14.99 11.14 -4.99
CA ALA A 161 14.56 10.74 -6.32
C ALA A 161 13.37 11.60 -6.77
N VAL A 162 13.30 11.93 -8.05
CA VAL A 162 12.12 12.56 -8.64
C VAL A 162 11.41 11.55 -9.51
N GLU A 163 10.16 11.25 -9.21
CA GLU A 163 9.28 10.38 -9.97
C GLU A 163 8.26 11.19 -10.77
N LYS A 164 7.75 10.61 -11.86
CA LYS A 164 6.58 11.14 -12.57
C LYS A 164 5.35 11.00 -11.67
N TYR A 165 4.64 12.08 -11.41
CA TYR A 165 3.29 12.00 -10.82
C TYR A 165 2.31 11.45 -11.86
N ILE A 166 1.49 10.50 -11.44
CA ILE A 166 0.42 9.93 -12.27
C ILE A 166 -0.88 10.56 -11.80
N ASP A 167 -1.53 11.32 -12.68
CA ASP A 167 -2.90 11.77 -12.42
C ASP A 167 -3.86 10.58 -12.56
N TYR A 168 -4.58 10.24 -11.49
CA TYR A 168 -5.31 8.99 -11.38
C TYR A 168 -6.72 9.17 -10.86
N LYS A 169 -7.59 8.24 -11.26
CA LYS A 169 -8.93 8.08 -10.72
C LYS A 169 -8.82 7.38 -9.36
N PRO A 170 -9.21 8.00 -8.25
CA PRO A 170 -9.07 7.39 -6.95
C PRO A 170 -10.02 6.19 -6.78
N ASN A 171 -9.60 5.19 -6.00
CA ASN A 171 -10.27 3.88 -5.93
C ASN A 171 -11.74 3.94 -5.49
N PHE A 172 -12.12 4.97 -4.73
CA PHE A 172 -13.48 5.14 -4.28
C PHE A 172 -14.46 5.61 -5.36
N GLU A 173 -13.95 6.05 -6.52
CA GLU A 173 -14.72 6.39 -7.72
C GLU A 173 -14.74 5.25 -8.73
N TRP A 174 -14.01 4.16 -8.47
CA TRP A 174 -13.96 3.02 -9.37
C TRP A 174 -15.33 2.37 -9.49
N THR A 175 -15.71 2.10 -10.73
CA THR A 175 -16.88 1.25 -11.03
C THR A 175 -16.48 -0.21 -10.92
N ASN A 176 -17.45 -1.13 -10.91
CA ASN A 176 -17.15 -2.56 -11.00
C ASN A 176 -16.31 -2.90 -12.25
N GLU A 177 -16.50 -2.16 -13.36
CA GLU A 177 -15.67 -2.32 -14.56
C GLU A 177 -14.20 -1.93 -14.30
N ASP A 178 -13.95 -0.87 -13.55
CA ASP A 178 -12.59 -0.46 -13.17
C ASP A 178 -11.91 -1.53 -12.30
N TYR A 179 -12.63 -2.05 -11.30
CA TYR A 179 -12.15 -3.16 -10.46
C TYR A 179 -11.83 -4.41 -11.30
N GLU A 180 -12.76 -4.85 -12.16
CA GLU A 180 -12.56 -5.98 -13.07
C GLU A 180 -11.34 -5.80 -13.97
N LYS A 181 -11.16 -4.58 -14.50
CA LYS A 181 -10.03 -4.25 -15.35
C LYS A 181 -8.71 -4.29 -14.57
N VAL A 182 -8.70 -3.79 -13.33
CA VAL A 182 -7.52 -3.78 -12.46
C VAL A 182 -7.06 -5.20 -12.14
N ILE A 183 -7.96 -6.07 -11.66
CA ILE A 183 -7.57 -7.43 -11.29
C ILE A 183 -7.12 -8.25 -12.51
N LYS A 184 -7.77 -8.09 -13.68
CA LYS A 184 -7.34 -8.75 -14.92
C LYS A 184 -5.96 -8.26 -15.38
N ASN A 185 -5.67 -6.98 -15.23
CA ASN A 185 -4.36 -6.43 -15.55
C ASN A 185 -3.28 -6.93 -14.58
N ALA A 186 -3.59 -7.02 -13.28
CA ALA A 186 -2.70 -7.62 -12.29
C ALA A 186 -2.37 -9.08 -12.65
N PHE A 187 -3.40 -9.92 -12.90
CA PHE A 187 -3.18 -11.30 -13.33
C PHE A 187 -2.32 -11.39 -14.58
N LYS A 188 -2.64 -10.60 -15.62
CA LYS A 188 -1.87 -10.62 -16.87
C LYS A 188 -0.40 -10.27 -16.62
N THR A 189 -0.14 -9.19 -15.89
CA THR A 189 1.22 -8.67 -15.66
C THR A 189 2.04 -9.64 -14.80
N GLU A 190 1.46 -10.15 -13.72
CA GLU A 190 2.16 -11.06 -12.82
C GLU A 190 2.40 -12.43 -13.44
N ILE A 191 1.47 -12.96 -14.24
CA ILE A 191 1.67 -14.22 -14.99
C ILE A 191 2.92 -14.13 -15.88
N GLU A 192 3.09 -13.03 -16.62
CA GLU A 192 4.26 -12.84 -17.46
C GLU A 192 5.54 -12.70 -16.62
N TYR A 193 5.48 -11.96 -15.51
CA TYR A 193 6.60 -11.85 -14.58
C TYR A 193 7.00 -13.20 -13.94
N ILE A 194 6.02 -14.01 -13.53
CA ILE A 194 6.24 -15.32 -12.93
C ILE A 194 6.88 -16.29 -13.93
N LYS A 195 6.45 -16.28 -15.20
CA LYS A 195 7.11 -17.03 -16.28
C LYS A 195 8.58 -16.67 -16.41
N LEU A 196 8.89 -15.37 -16.36
CA LEU A 196 10.27 -14.88 -16.43
C LEU A 196 11.08 -15.36 -15.22
N CYS A 197 10.51 -15.32 -14.01
CA CYS A 197 11.16 -15.85 -12.80
C CYS A 197 11.48 -17.36 -12.94
N LYS A 198 10.53 -18.16 -13.47
CA LYS A 198 10.80 -19.58 -13.74
C LYS A 198 11.93 -19.75 -14.76
N ASN A 199 11.89 -19.02 -15.87
CA ASN A 199 12.88 -19.13 -16.95
C ASN A 199 14.29 -18.68 -16.52
N SER A 200 14.40 -17.71 -15.61
CA SER A 200 15.68 -17.22 -15.09
C SER A 200 16.20 -18.02 -13.89
N GLY A 201 15.40 -18.92 -13.30
CA GLY A 201 15.73 -19.61 -12.06
C GLY A 201 15.60 -18.74 -10.81
N ASP A 202 14.93 -17.58 -10.89
CA ASP A 202 14.74 -16.67 -9.75
C ASP A 202 13.52 -17.05 -8.90
N TYR A 203 13.59 -18.26 -8.33
CA TYR A 203 12.57 -18.82 -7.45
C TYR A 203 13.18 -19.90 -6.55
N TYR A 204 12.46 -20.27 -5.49
CA TYR A 204 12.78 -21.45 -4.69
C TYR A 204 11.50 -22.15 -4.21
N TYR A 205 11.60 -23.41 -3.82
CA TYR A 205 10.48 -24.14 -3.23
C TYR A 205 10.53 -24.09 -1.70
N LYS A 206 9.38 -23.91 -1.06
CA LYS A 206 9.24 -24.02 0.40
C LYS A 206 7.80 -24.45 0.73
N ASN A 207 7.63 -25.25 1.79
CA ASN A 207 6.29 -25.55 2.30
C ASN A 207 5.91 -24.63 3.46
N ILE A 208 4.61 -24.49 3.73
CA ILE A 208 4.12 -23.61 4.80
C ILE A 208 4.52 -24.15 6.18
N LYS A 209 4.54 -25.47 6.36
CA LYS A 209 4.87 -26.13 7.62
C LYS A 209 6.22 -25.66 8.16
N GLN A 210 7.27 -25.71 7.33
CA GLN A 210 8.62 -25.23 7.65
C GLN A 210 8.63 -23.78 8.11
N ILE A 211 7.87 -22.90 7.45
CA ILE A 211 7.80 -21.47 7.80
C ILE A 211 7.20 -21.28 9.20
N THR A 212 6.17 -22.07 9.54
CA THR A 212 5.52 -21.95 10.85
C THR A 212 6.34 -22.53 11.99
N GLU A 213 7.20 -23.50 11.73
CA GLU A 213 8.08 -24.14 12.72
C GLU A 213 9.26 -23.23 13.13
N GLU A 214 9.66 -22.29 12.28
CA GLU A 214 10.72 -21.31 12.55
C GLU A 214 10.29 -20.22 13.56
N LEU A 215 9.04 -20.21 14.01
CA LEU A 215 8.50 -19.14 14.85
C LEU A 215 8.66 -19.41 16.35
N PRO A 216 9.13 -18.41 17.12
CA PRO A 216 9.42 -18.60 18.54
C PRO A 216 8.17 -18.76 19.42
N LYS A 217 6.98 -18.36 18.95
CA LYS A 217 5.71 -18.50 19.69
C LYS A 217 4.52 -18.67 18.74
N MET A 218 3.76 -19.73 18.97
CA MET A 218 2.43 -19.89 18.39
C MET A 218 1.46 -18.93 19.09
N THR A 219 0.67 -18.19 18.32
CA THR A 219 -0.36 -17.26 18.85
C THR A 219 -1.74 -17.77 18.44
N ASP A 220 -2.78 -17.35 19.15
CA ASP A 220 -4.19 -17.63 18.78
C ASP A 220 -4.48 -17.27 17.30
N PHE A 221 -3.75 -16.29 16.77
CA PHE A 221 -3.83 -15.88 15.38
C PHE A 221 -3.27 -16.96 14.45
N ILE A 222 -2.03 -17.41 14.68
CA ILE A 222 -1.40 -18.47 13.90
C ILE A 222 -2.23 -19.75 13.99
N ASP A 223 -2.69 -20.11 15.19
CA ASP A 223 -3.51 -21.30 15.41
C ASP A 223 -4.83 -21.23 14.65
N PHE A 224 -5.48 -20.07 14.68
CA PHE A 224 -6.69 -19.85 13.90
C PHE A 224 -6.45 -20.01 12.41
N LEU A 225 -5.34 -19.53 11.86
CA LEU A 225 -5.05 -19.68 10.43
C LEU A 225 -4.68 -21.12 10.09
N LYS A 226 -3.73 -21.72 10.80
CA LYS A 226 -3.23 -23.08 10.52
C LYS A 226 -4.31 -24.14 10.59
N LYS A 227 -5.20 -24.09 11.59
CA LYS A 227 -6.28 -25.09 11.75
C LYS A 227 -7.30 -25.10 10.61
N ASN A 228 -7.34 -24.03 9.80
CA ASN A 228 -8.24 -23.91 8.66
C ASN A 228 -7.52 -24.11 7.31
N ILE A 229 -6.25 -24.54 7.32
CA ILE A 229 -5.52 -24.96 6.14
C ILE A 229 -5.39 -26.48 6.21
N LYS A 230 -5.74 -27.18 5.12
CA LYS A 230 -5.56 -28.63 5.02
C LYS A 230 -4.09 -29.03 5.13
N ASP A 231 -3.81 -30.10 5.86
CA ASP A 231 -2.45 -30.62 6.07
C ASP A 231 -1.70 -30.86 4.76
N GLU A 232 -2.41 -31.35 3.73
CA GLU A 232 -1.84 -31.53 2.39
C GLU A 232 -1.24 -30.23 1.83
N LEU A 233 -1.91 -29.08 1.99
CA LEU A 233 -1.38 -27.79 1.57
C LEU A 233 -0.28 -27.25 2.50
N LEU A 234 -0.26 -27.66 3.77
CA LEU A 234 0.82 -27.27 4.69
C LEU A 234 2.14 -27.95 4.32
N GLU A 235 2.06 -29.19 3.83
CA GLU A 235 3.21 -30.04 3.49
C GLU A 235 3.64 -29.88 2.03
N GLU A 236 2.74 -29.46 1.14
CA GLU A 236 3.04 -29.20 -0.27
C GLU A 236 4.11 -28.10 -0.44
N GLU A 237 5.09 -28.38 -1.30
CA GLU A 237 6.11 -27.41 -1.67
C GLU A 237 5.57 -26.46 -2.73
N PHE A 238 5.53 -25.17 -2.40
CA PHE A 238 5.12 -24.13 -3.33
C PHE A 238 6.32 -23.37 -3.86
N PRO A 239 6.28 -22.89 -5.12
CA PRO A 239 7.26 -21.97 -5.64
C PRO A 239 7.08 -20.59 -5.00
N TYR A 240 8.20 -20.01 -4.56
CA TYR A 240 8.31 -18.66 -4.05
C TYR A 240 9.08 -17.81 -5.05
N VAL A 241 8.50 -16.67 -5.40
CA VAL A 241 9.12 -15.66 -6.28
C VAL A 241 9.05 -14.31 -5.58
N GLN A 242 9.90 -13.37 -5.98
CA GLN A 242 9.87 -12.03 -5.41
C GLN A 242 8.62 -11.27 -5.91
N LEU A 243 7.59 -11.14 -5.07
CA LEU A 243 6.31 -10.49 -5.36
C LEU A 243 6.25 -9.07 -4.81
N HIS A 244 5.14 -8.35 -5.02
CA HIS A 244 4.93 -7.00 -4.49
C HIS A 244 4.87 -7.00 -2.96
N GLY A 245 4.22 -8.00 -2.36
CA GLY A 245 4.15 -8.19 -0.91
C GLY A 245 3.09 -7.35 -0.20
N ASP A 246 2.53 -6.38 -0.89
CA ASP A 246 1.48 -5.48 -0.44
C ASP A 246 0.62 -5.03 -1.61
N LEU A 247 0.22 -5.95 -2.49
CA LEU A 247 -0.63 -5.61 -3.63
C LEU A 247 -2.10 -5.48 -3.17
N TRP A 248 -2.64 -4.27 -3.28
CA TRP A 248 -4.04 -3.94 -3.00
C TRP A 248 -4.44 -2.72 -3.82
N THR A 249 -5.74 -2.41 -3.89
CA THR A 249 -6.21 -1.36 -4.83
C THR A 249 -5.65 0.03 -4.52
N SER A 250 -5.28 0.31 -3.27
CA SER A 250 -4.63 1.58 -2.91
C SER A 250 -3.21 1.73 -3.50
N ASN A 251 -2.56 0.62 -3.84
CA ASN A 251 -1.23 0.58 -4.46
C ASN A 251 -1.31 0.42 -6.00
N ILE A 252 -2.50 0.60 -6.58
CA ILE A 252 -2.75 0.54 -8.02
C ILE A 252 -3.40 1.84 -8.48
N LEU A 253 -2.75 2.54 -9.40
CA LEU A 253 -3.25 3.80 -9.96
C LEU A 253 -3.86 3.57 -11.33
N VAL A 254 -5.11 3.98 -11.52
CA VAL A 254 -5.77 3.99 -12.83
C VAL A 254 -5.66 5.41 -13.41
N GLU A 255 -4.81 5.60 -14.42
CA GLU A 255 -4.53 6.92 -15.00
C GLU A 255 -5.79 7.53 -15.63
N ASN A 256 -6.07 8.79 -15.28
CA ASN A 256 -7.16 9.54 -15.86
C ASN A 256 -7.00 9.62 -17.40
N ASN A 257 -8.10 9.45 -18.13
CA ASN A 257 -8.20 9.56 -19.59
C ASN A 257 -7.45 8.51 -20.44
N LYS A 258 -6.36 7.92 -19.95
CA LYS A 258 -5.51 7.00 -20.72
C LYS A 258 -5.73 5.52 -20.40
N LYS A 259 -6.48 5.22 -19.33
CA LYS A 259 -6.79 3.85 -18.91
C LYS A 259 -5.54 3.00 -18.61
N SER A 260 -4.34 3.58 -18.52
CA SER A 260 -3.12 2.91 -18.05
C SER A 260 -3.27 2.52 -16.58
N ILE A 261 -2.66 1.41 -16.19
CA ILE A 261 -2.59 0.96 -14.80
C ILE A 261 -1.14 1.05 -14.36
N TYR A 262 -0.88 1.66 -13.20
CA TYR A 262 0.44 1.76 -12.60
C TYR A 262 0.47 1.10 -11.22
N TYR A 263 1.60 0.52 -10.87
CA TYR A 263 1.84 -0.14 -9.59
C TYR A 263 2.83 0.67 -8.75
N ILE A 264 2.53 0.90 -7.48
CA ILE A 264 3.34 1.75 -6.60
C ILE A 264 3.66 1.07 -5.26
N ASP A 265 4.58 1.64 -4.49
CA ASP A 265 4.89 1.20 -3.12
C ASP A 265 5.40 -0.25 -2.98
N TRP A 266 6.42 -0.58 -3.79
CA TRP A 266 7.13 -1.87 -3.78
C TRP A 266 8.01 -2.13 -2.53
N GLU A 267 7.99 -1.26 -1.53
CA GLU A 267 8.87 -1.32 -0.36
C GLU A 267 8.75 -2.62 0.46
N TYR A 268 7.62 -3.33 0.36
CA TYR A 268 7.39 -4.65 0.97
C TYR A 268 7.68 -5.85 0.06
N SER A 269 8.16 -5.61 -1.15
CA SER A 269 8.53 -6.70 -2.07
C SER A 269 9.58 -7.63 -1.46
N THR A 270 9.24 -8.92 -1.43
CA THR A 270 10.04 -10.06 -0.94
C THR A 270 9.52 -11.35 -1.57
N TYR A 271 10.12 -12.49 -1.24
CA TYR A 271 9.70 -13.79 -1.75
C TYR A 271 8.42 -14.29 -1.05
N PHE A 272 7.39 -14.58 -1.84
CA PHE A 272 6.12 -15.15 -1.40
C PHE A 272 5.68 -16.24 -2.37
N ILE A 273 4.71 -17.07 -1.95
CA ILE A 273 4.05 -18.02 -2.85
C ILE A 273 3.43 -17.27 -4.03
N ILE A 274 3.52 -17.84 -5.23
CA ILE A 274 3.04 -17.27 -6.52
C ILE A 274 1.57 -16.81 -6.58
N ILE A 275 0.75 -17.09 -5.57
CA ILE A 275 -0.65 -16.65 -5.47
C ILE A 275 -0.88 -15.56 -4.41
N TYR A 276 0.16 -15.23 -3.64
CA TYR A 276 0.05 -14.40 -2.45
C TYR A 276 -0.54 -13.02 -2.74
N ASP A 277 -0.03 -12.30 -3.74
CA ASP A 277 -0.47 -10.93 -4.03
C ASP A 277 -1.96 -10.89 -4.42
N PHE A 278 -2.44 -11.89 -5.16
CA PHE A 278 -3.86 -12.02 -5.52
C PHE A 278 -4.74 -12.33 -4.30
N CYS A 279 -4.37 -13.33 -3.50
CA CYS A 279 -5.13 -13.69 -2.30
C CYS A 279 -5.14 -12.54 -1.29
N PHE A 280 -4.02 -11.84 -1.12
CA PHE A 280 -3.92 -10.65 -0.26
C PHE A 280 -4.81 -9.52 -0.78
N MET A 281 -4.75 -9.21 -2.08
CA MET A 281 -5.60 -8.20 -2.69
C MET A 281 -7.09 -8.51 -2.51
N ILE A 282 -7.52 -9.75 -2.81
CA ILE A 282 -8.91 -10.21 -2.69
C ILE A 282 -9.42 -10.00 -1.26
N LEU A 283 -8.66 -10.46 -0.25
CA LEU A 283 -9.06 -10.35 1.14
C LEU A 283 -9.03 -8.90 1.64
N ASN A 284 -7.99 -8.15 1.28
CA ASN A 284 -7.79 -6.80 1.78
C ASN A 284 -8.89 -5.85 1.28
N GLU A 285 -9.36 -6.00 0.04
CA GLU A 285 -10.52 -5.25 -0.44
C GLU A 285 -11.79 -5.55 0.39
N SER A 286 -12.02 -6.82 0.74
CA SER A 286 -13.17 -7.21 1.57
C SER A 286 -13.09 -6.60 2.97
N PHE A 287 -12.01 -6.81 3.74
CA PHE A 287 -12.00 -6.33 5.13
C PHE A 287 -11.65 -4.85 5.31
N THR A 288 -10.85 -4.24 4.42
CA THR A 288 -10.45 -2.83 4.56
C THR A 288 -11.49 -1.91 3.93
N ASN A 289 -11.94 -2.23 2.72
CA ASN A 289 -12.82 -1.39 1.92
C ASN A 289 -14.29 -1.82 1.97
N SER A 290 -14.60 -2.96 2.59
CA SER A 290 -15.97 -3.52 2.62
C SER A 290 -16.50 -3.76 1.20
N ASN A 291 -15.61 -4.07 0.27
CA ASN A 291 -15.93 -4.38 -1.12
C ASN A 291 -15.65 -5.87 -1.35
N ASN A 292 -16.73 -6.66 -1.47
CA ASN A 292 -16.64 -8.11 -1.64
C ASN A 292 -16.54 -8.56 -3.10
N LEU A 293 -16.56 -7.65 -4.09
CA LEU A 293 -16.58 -8.01 -5.51
C LEU A 293 -15.50 -9.03 -5.89
N TYR A 294 -14.25 -8.80 -5.49
CA TYR A 294 -13.17 -9.74 -5.77
C TYR A 294 -13.31 -11.06 -5.02
N LEU A 295 -13.82 -11.02 -3.80
CA LEU A 295 -14.01 -12.21 -2.99
C LEU A 295 -15.13 -13.08 -3.57
N ASP A 296 -16.27 -12.49 -3.88
CA ASP A 296 -17.42 -13.17 -4.48
C ASP A 296 -17.01 -13.84 -5.80
N ASN A 297 -16.33 -13.08 -6.69
CA ASN A 297 -15.81 -13.62 -7.94
C ASN A 297 -14.79 -14.76 -7.77
N TYR A 298 -13.96 -14.71 -6.72
CA TYR A 298 -12.99 -15.77 -6.42
C TYR A 298 -13.69 -17.05 -5.94
N ILE A 299 -14.67 -16.91 -5.03
CA ILE A 299 -15.47 -18.02 -4.53
C ILE A 299 -16.29 -18.65 -5.67
N ASP A 300 -16.84 -17.84 -6.57
CA ASP A 300 -17.58 -18.28 -7.78
C ASP A 300 -16.67 -18.89 -8.86
N GLY A 301 -15.35 -18.84 -8.71
CA GLY A 301 -14.40 -19.40 -9.67
C GLY A 301 -14.19 -18.61 -10.94
N LYS A 302 -14.59 -17.33 -10.98
CA LYS A 302 -14.34 -16.47 -12.14
C LYS A 302 -12.85 -16.23 -12.41
N TYR A 303 -11.99 -16.52 -11.43
CA TYR A 303 -10.54 -16.39 -11.54
C TYR A 303 -9.78 -17.70 -11.76
N ASP A 304 -10.46 -18.86 -11.79
CA ASP A 304 -9.80 -20.18 -11.84
C ASP A 304 -8.84 -20.29 -13.01
N LYS A 305 -9.26 -19.85 -14.21
CA LYS A 305 -8.40 -19.83 -15.41
C LYS A 305 -7.09 -19.05 -15.24
N TYR A 306 -7.05 -18.02 -14.39
CA TYR A 306 -5.81 -17.28 -14.13
C TYR A 306 -4.92 -18.03 -13.15
N PHE A 307 -5.50 -18.59 -12.09
CA PHE A 307 -4.75 -19.41 -11.15
C PHE A 307 -4.21 -20.68 -11.80
N ASP A 308 -5.01 -21.38 -12.63
CA ASP A 308 -4.56 -22.54 -13.39
C ASP A 308 -3.30 -22.22 -14.20
N LYS A 309 -3.29 -21.08 -14.90
CA LYS A 309 -2.10 -20.61 -15.63
C LYS A 309 -0.90 -20.36 -14.71
N ILE A 310 -1.13 -19.79 -13.53
CA ILE A 310 -0.07 -19.51 -12.55
C ILE A 310 0.55 -20.83 -12.04
N PHE A 311 -0.28 -21.81 -11.68
CA PHE A 311 0.18 -23.12 -11.22
C PHE A 311 0.84 -23.93 -12.35
N GLU A 312 0.28 -23.89 -13.55
CA GLU A 312 0.83 -24.56 -14.74
C GLU A 312 2.23 -24.06 -15.08
N ILE A 313 2.56 -22.79 -14.81
CA ILE A 313 3.93 -22.29 -14.96
C ILE A 313 4.89 -23.19 -14.20
N PHE A 314 4.58 -23.69 -13.01
CA PHE A 314 5.46 -24.56 -12.22
C PHE A 314 5.11 -26.05 -12.30
N ASP A 315 4.40 -26.47 -13.37
CA ASP A 315 3.97 -27.86 -13.57
C ASP A 315 3.08 -28.38 -12.43
N MET A 316 2.37 -27.46 -11.75
CA MET A 316 1.41 -27.76 -10.68
C MET A 316 -0.02 -27.60 -11.18
N LYS A 317 -0.99 -28.09 -10.39
CA LYS A 317 -2.42 -27.88 -10.63
C LYS A 317 -3.04 -27.18 -9.43
N MET A 318 -3.86 -26.17 -9.67
CA MET A 318 -4.64 -25.57 -8.60
C MET A 318 -5.68 -26.59 -8.09
N LYS A 319 -5.71 -26.82 -6.77
CA LYS A 319 -6.73 -27.65 -6.13
C LYS A 319 -7.90 -26.76 -5.76
N THR A 320 -8.85 -26.63 -6.67
CA THR A 320 -9.96 -25.67 -6.53
C THR A 320 -10.88 -25.93 -5.33
N GLU A 321 -10.88 -27.14 -4.79
CA GLU A 321 -11.51 -27.53 -3.53
C GLU A 321 -10.90 -26.81 -2.31
N TYR A 322 -9.65 -26.35 -2.41
CA TYR A 322 -8.91 -25.67 -1.34
C TYR A 322 -8.79 -24.14 -1.52
N ARG A 323 -9.72 -23.54 -2.29
CA ARG A 323 -9.73 -22.08 -2.52
C ARG A 323 -9.67 -21.24 -1.23
N ILE A 324 -10.42 -21.63 -0.20
CA ILE A 324 -10.43 -20.89 1.06
C ILE A 324 -9.10 -21.05 1.79
N ASP A 325 -8.49 -22.23 1.75
CA ASP A 325 -7.19 -22.52 2.36
C ASP A 325 -6.09 -21.64 1.77
N TYR A 326 -6.09 -21.40 0.45
CA TYR A 326 -5.16 -20.46 -0.19
C TYR A 326 -5.29 -19.02 0.37
N LEU A 327 -6.51 -18.58 0.71
CA LEU A 327 -6.74 -17.30 1.39
C LEU A 327 -6.15 -17.30 2.81
N TYR A 328 -6.31 -18.39 3.56
CA TYR A 328 -5.69 -18.55 4.88
C TYR A 328 -4.15 -18.56 4.80
N MET A 329 -3.57 -19.24 3.79
CA MET A 329 -2.12 -19.25 3.54
C MET A 329 -1.58 -17.84 3.30
N ALA A 330 -2.26 -17.03 2.48
CA ALA A 330 -1.85 -15.65 2.24
C ALA A 330 -1.90 -14.80 3.52
N MET A 331 -2.93 -14.95 4.36
CA MET A 331 -3.00 -14.27 5.66
C MET A 331 -1.93 -14.72 6.63
N LEU A 332 -1.53 -15.99 6.58
CA LEU A 332 -0.45 -16.53 7.39
C LEU A 332 0.88 -15.89 6.97
N LEU A 333 1.20 -15.90 5.67
CA LEU A 333 2.40 -15.25 5.14
C LEU A 333 2.44 -13.74 5.48
N GLN A 334 1.31 -13.07 5.35
CA GLN A 334 1.15 -11.66 5.72
C GLN A 334 1.41 -11.40 7.21
N TYR A 335 0.89 -12.28 8.07
CA TYR A 335 1.11 -12.19 9.51
C TYR A 335 2.59 -12.31 9.86
N LEU A 336 3.25 -13.29 9.23
CA LEU A 336 4.66 -13.62 9.44
C LEU A 336 5.61 -12.53 8.96
N ASP A 337 5.28 -11.86 7.86
CA ASP A 337 6.11 -10.78 7.36
C ASP A 337 5.92 -9.49 8.20
N ARG A 338 4.65 -9.14 8.49
CA ARG A 338 4.29 -7.78 8.94
C ARG A 338 3.60 -7.73 10.29
N TRP A 339 2.57 -8.54 10.52
CA TRP A 339 1.67 -8.31 11.66
C TRP A 339 2.16 -8.86 12.99
N TYR A 340 3.08 -9.81 13.03
CA TYR A 340 3.64 -10.28 14.32
C TYR A 340 4.37 -9.15 15.09
N LYS A 341 4.76 -8.07 14.41
CA LYS A 341 5.44 -6.90 14.98
C LYS A 341 4.51 -5.81 15.51
N VAL A 342 3.21 -5.84 15.22
CA VAL A 342 2.29 -4.72 15.52
C VAL A 342 1.71 -4.72 16.94
N GLY A 343 2.05 -5.75 17.72
CA GLY A 343 1.63 -5.92 19.12
C GLY A 343 0.20 -6.46 19.27
N TYR A 344 -0.02 -7.17 20.38
CA TYR A 344 -1.21 -8.00 20.61
C TYR A 344 -2.56 -7.30 20.36
N LYS A 345 -2.71 -6.03 20.77
CA LYS A 345 -3.99 -5.31 20.58
C LYS A 345 -4.33 -5.08 19.11
N ILE A 346 -3.34 -4.76 18.28
CA ILE A 346 -3.57 -4.53 16.84
C ILE A 346 -3.80 -5.88 16.16
N GLU A 347 -3.00 -6.88 16.52
CA GLU A 347 -3.16 -8.27 16.10
C GLU A 347 -4.58 -8.80 16.33
N MET A 348 -5.13 -8.66 17.54
CA MET A 348 -6.50 -9.12 17.82
C MET A 348 -7.58 -8.36 17.05
N LYS A 349 -7.35 -7.09 16.71
CA LYS A 349 -8.25 -6.34 15.84
C LYS A 349 -8.21 -6.89 14.41
N ILE A 350 -7.02 -7.21 13.90
CA ILE A 350 -6.85 -7.82 12.59
C ILE A 350 -7.53 -9.19 12.58
N LEU A 351 -7.31 -10.03 13.60
CA LEU A 351 -7.93 -11.34 13.72
C LEU A 351 -9.46 -11.26 13.69
N LYS A 352 -10.05 -10.31 14.40
CA LYS A 352 -11.50 -10.07 14.39
C LYS A 352 -12.00 -9.74 12.98
N ASN A 353 -11.31 -8.87 12.26
CA ASN A 353 -11.69 -8.49 10.89
C ASN A 353 -11.60 -9.70 9.94
N ILE A 354 -10.53 -10.49 10.06
CA ILE A 354 -10.33 -11.70 9.26
C ILE A 354 -11.44 -12.72 9.54
N LYS A 355 -11.77 -12.97 10.81
CA LYS A 355 -12.89 -13.84 11.18
C LYS A 355 -14.20 -13.40 10.55
N GLY A 356 -14.49 -12.09 10.54
CA GLY A 356 -15.69 -11.55 9.88
C GLY A 356 -15.76 -11.82 8.38
N VAL A 357 -14.62 -11.78 7.66
CA VAL A 357 -14.57 -12.15 6.23
C VAL A 357 -14.84 -13.64 6.03
N PHE A 358 -14.24 -14.51 6.85
CA PHE A 358 -14.46 -15.94 6.72
C PHE A 358 -15.87 -16.37 7.17
N GLU A 359 -16.47 -15.68 8.12
CA GLU A 359 -17.90 -15.81 8.45
C GLU A 359 -18.78 -15.46 7.24
N TYR A 360 -18.47 -14.36 6.52
CA TYR A 360 -19.16 -13.99 5.29
C TYR A 360 -19.03 -15.08 4.20
N ILE A 361 -17.83 -15.62 3.97
CA ILE A 361 -17.61 -16.71 2.99
C ILE A 361 -18.46 -17.94 3.34
N ASN A 362 -18.51 -18.33 4.62
CA ASN A 362 -19.30 -19.47 5.06
C ASN A 362 -20.81 -19.27 4.85
N ASN A 363 -21.29 -18.04 5.01
CA ASN A 363 -22.70 -17.71 4.77
C ASN A 363 -23.07 -17.75 3.29
N ILE A 364 -22.16 -17.41 2.37
CA ILE A 364 -22.43 -17.53 0.93
C ILE A 364 -22.54 -18.99 0.52
N LYS A 365 -21.65 -19.85 1.02
CA LYS A 365 -21.62 -21.28 0.66
C LYS A 365 -22.83 -22.09 1.15
N SER A 366 -23.60 -21.58 2.11
CA SER A 366 -24.81 -22.25 2.61
C SER A 366 -26.04 -22.06 1.72
N TYR A 367 -25.95 -21.21 0.69
CA TYR A 367 -26.96 -21.03 -0.36
C TYR A 367 -26.52 -21.76 -1.62
#